data_AF-A0A8J2K6W9-F1
#
_entry.id   AF-A0A8J2K6W9-F1
#
_cell.length_a   1.000
_cell.length_b   1.000
_cell.length_c   1.000
_cell.angle_alpha   90.00
_cell.angle_beta   90.00
_cell.angle_gamma   90.00
#
_symmetry.space_group_name_H-M   'P 1'
#
loop_
_entity.id
_entity.type
_entity.pdbx_description
1 polymer ?
#
loop_
_entity_poly.entity_id
_entity_poly.type
_entity_poly.pdbx_seq_one_letter_code
_entity_poly.pdbx_strand_id
1 'polypeptide(L)'
;SEFKDKKGDLIVKSKRIRQIDCLCGCADSISDEDKEFIFEKFYSKGSHELQNEYLRGCTEVAGVEILANEVKRRIFIHKLHFNSRTVQVCQKFFLAVHDIGRSRLRRKVLNRDLRLLKLHTPEKEDEIAQIYHKHEKHLEYADVFYRDMAAAKLFAEHHFALCLDYQQNIPVPVTRVNKEFYLRQLWIYNFGIKNLKSGQTTMFLYSENFSKKGANEIISCLLWYIENIVPDHVTTLSIFCDNPAGQNKNRFVYTALQYLVNTRFERLYVKYPIPGHSRMPIDADFGLIETKKRRLEHIYLPSDIVQLVKSSRNVAPFNVVYVNQPLTNDLCDDGTPIVIVKDYKLVFADLFRTSVAGGLDLNSIREMRFLANCPPIANFSDRFDLVSREITFLADNIDGRQITEHLTRAKIMYDDFLPVNLAKVINLKVLLPHIAMGPEVIFFDVVFAYEKDNYRRYVKGP
;
A
#
# COMPACT_ATOMS: atom_id res chain seq x y z
N SER A 1 -14.63 9.56 -32.49
CA SER A 1 -13.69 9.95 -31.41
C SER A 1 -12.40 9.19 -31.55
N GLU A 2 -11.38 9.85 -32.09
CA GLU A 2 -10.03 9.32 -32.29
C GLU A 2 -9.20 9.52 -31.01
N PHE A 3 -8.33 8.57 -30.68
CA PHE A 3 -7.37 8.70 -29.58
C PHE A 3 -6.00 8.24 -30.06
N LYS A 4 -4.94 8.90 -29.60
CA LYS A 4 -3.54 8.54 -29.89
C LYS A 4 -2.95 7.73 -28.75
N ASP A 5 -2.08 6.80 -29.07
CA ASP A 5 -1.36 6.01 -28.07
C ASP A 5 -0.16 6.78 -27.48
N LYS A 6 0.59 6.14 -26.56
CA LYS A 6 1.75 6.75 -25.89
C LYS A 6 2.93 7.08 -26.82
N LYS A 7 2.91 6.62 -28.07
CA LYS A 7 3.91 6.92 -29.11
C LYS A 7 3.43 7.96 -30.12
N GLY A 8 2.19 8.44 -29.98
CA GLY A 8 1.62 9.47 -30.86
C GLY A 8 0.98 8.92 -32.13
N ASP A 9 0.88 7.60 -32.27
CA ASP A 9 0.21 6.96 -33.40
C ASP A 9 -1.31 7.08 -33.26
N LEU A 10 -1.98 7.42 -34.36
CA LEU A 10 -3.45 7.45 -34.43
C LEU A 10 -4.00 6.04 -34.28
N ILE A 11 -4.66 5.75 -33.15
CA ILE A 11 -5.45 4.53 -33.02
C ILE A 11 -6.78 4.78 -33.72
N VAL A 12 -6.89 4.31 -34.97
CA VAL A 12 -8.19 4.15 -35.62
C VAL A 12 -8.99 3.10 -34.83
N LYS A 13 -10.18 3.46 -34.33
CA LYS A 13 -11.07 2.56 -33.56
C LYS A 13 -11.28 1.25 -34.32
N SER A 14 -10.80 0.13 -33.80
CA SER A 14 -11.03 -1.19 -34.42
C SER A 14 -12.40 -1.81 -34.07
N LYS A 15 -13.30 -1.07 -33.40
CA LYS A 15 -14.58 -1.56 -32.90
C LYS A 15 -15.71 -1.16 -33.84
N ARG A 16 -16.37 -2.16 -34.41
CA ARG A 16 -17.48 -2.03 -35.35
C ARG A 16 -18.49 -3.13 -35.11
N ILE A 17 -19.77 -2.85 -35.37
CA ILE A 17 -20.80 -3.88 -35.42
C ILE A 17 -20.36 -4.92 -36.47
N ARG A 18 -20.26 -6.19 -36.06
CA ARG A 18 -19.85 -7.26 -36.97
C ARG A 18 -21.07 -7.72 -37.77
N GLN A 19 -20.93 -7.82 -39.08
CA GLN A 19 -21.94 -8.45 -39.93
C GLN A 19 -22.03 -9.94 -39.56
N ILE A 20 -23.23 -10.44 -39.31
CA ILE A 20 -23.43 -11.83 -38.95
C ILE A 20 -24.77 -12.37 -39.46
N ASP A 21 -24.71 -13.46 -40.19
CA ASP A 21 -25.89 -14.20 -40.63
C ASP A 21 -26.18 -15.27 -39.59
N CYS A 22 -27.20 -15.03 -38.76
CA CYS A 22 -27.74 -16.08 -37.91
C CYS A 22 -28.93 -16.75 -38.60
N LEU A 23 -29.08 -18.06 -38.41
CA LEU A 23 -30.25 -18.83 -38.88
C LEU A 23 -31.54 -18.53 -38.06
N CYS A 24 -31.52 -17.47 -37.26
CA CYS A 24 -32.48 -17.19 -36.21
C CYS A 24 -33.33 -15.94 -36.47
N GLY A 25 -33.17 -15.28 -37.62
CA GLY A 25 -33.93 -14.08 -38.00
C GLY A 25 -33.67 -12.84 -37.14
N CYS A 26 -32.66 -12.84 -36.26
CA CYS A 26 -32.40 -11.71 -35.37
C CYS A 26 -31.99 -10.43 -36.12
N ALA A 27 -31.41 -10.56 -37.32
CA ALA A 27 -31.00 -9.42 -38.13
C ALA A 27 -32.20 -8.65 -38.70
N ASP A 28 -33.32 -9.36 -38.94
CA ASP A 28 -34.57 -8.79 -39.48
C ASP A 28 -35.45 -8.17 -38.39
N SER A 29 -35.20 -8.56 -37.12
CA SER A 29 -36.00 -8.13 -35.96
C SER A 29 -35.56 -6.78 -35.38
N ILE A 30 -34.45 -6.22 -35.86
CA ILE A 30 -33.82 -5.00 -35.31
C ILE A 30 -33.27 -4.19 -36.49
N SER A 31 -33.63 -2.90 -36.58
CA SER A 31 -33.15 -2.03 -37.66
C SER A 31 -31.65 -1.72 -37.50
N ASP A 32 -31.01 -1.23 -38.56
CA ASP A 32 -29.60 -0.86 -38.48
C ASP A 32 -29.38 0.36 -37.57
N GLU A 33 -30.32 1.30 -37.54
CA GLU A 33 -30.29 2.45 -36.62
C GLU A 33 -30.36 2.00 -35.15
N ASP A 34 -31.20 1.01 -34.84
CA ASP A 34 -31.31 0.44 -33.50
C ASP A 34 -30.02 -0.29 -33.09
N LYS A 35 -29.37 -1.00 -34.03
CA LYS A 35 -28.07 -1.66 -33.78
C LYS A 35 -26.99 -0.63 -33.46
N GLU A 36 -26.94 0.47 -34.21
CA GLU A 36 -26.00 1.58 -33.96
C GLU A 36 -26.25 2.23 -32.60
N PHE A 37 -27.51 2.53 -32.27
CA PHE A 37 -27.87 3.07 -30.96
C PHE A 37 -27.40 2.17 -29.81
N ILE A 38 -27.61 0.85 -29.90
CA ILE A 38 -27.16 -0.12 -28.90
C ILE A 38 -25.63 -0.12 -28.79
N PHE A 39 -24.93 -0.11 -29.92
CA PHE A 39 -23.47 -0.11 -29.96
C PHE A 39 -22.91 1.15 -29.29
N GLU A 40 -23.42 2.32 -29.62
CA GLU A 40 -23.00 3.59 -29.01
C GLU A 40 -23.33 3.66 -27.52
N LYS A 41 -24.53 3.21 -27.13
CA LYS A 41 -24.93 3.12 -25.72
C LYS A 41 -24.01 2.20 -24.91
N PHE A 42 -23.52 1.13 -25.50
CA PHE A 42 -22.56 0.22 -24.85
C PHE A 42 -21.16 0.84 -24.74
N TYR A 43 -20.64 1.44 -25.81
CA TYR A 43 -19.28 1.99 -25.82
C TYR A 43 -19.15 3.34 -25.09
N SER A 44 -20.24 4.11 -24.97
CA SER A 44 -20.29 5.34 -24.16
C SER A 44 -20.08 5.11 -22.66
N LYS A 45 -20.17 3.86 -22.17
CA LYS A 45 -19.92 3.51 -20.76
C LYS A 45 -18.47 3.71 -20.30
N GLY A 46 -17.50 3.91 -21.21
CA GLY A 46 -16.15 4.39 -20.89
C GLY A 46 -15.20 3.41 -20.18
N SER A 47 -15.69 2.46 -19.37
CA SER A 47 -14.86 1.46 -18.67
C SER A 47 -15.30 0.02 -18.97
N HIS A 48 -14.37 -0.92 -18.83
CA HIS A 48 -14.66 -2.35 -19.02
C HIS A 48 -15.63 -2.88 -17.95
N GLU A 49 -15.58 -2.33 -16.74
CA GLU A 49 -16.44 -2.66 -15.60
C GLU A 49 -17.90 -2.31 -15.90
N LEU A 50 -18.18 -1.05 -16.27
CA LEU A 50 -19.53 -0.57 -16.58
C LEU A 50 -20.11 -1.25 -17.84
N GLN A 51 -19.26 -1.53 -18.83
CA GLN A 51 -19.65 -2.35 -19.98
C GLN A 51 -20.07 -3.77 -19.57
N ASN A 52 -19.35 -4.39 -18.64
CA ASN A 52 -19.71 -5.74 -18.19
C ASN A 52 -21.03 -5.74 -17.40
N GLU A 53 -21.31 -4.70 -16.63
CA GLU A 53 -22.59 -4.53 -15.93
C GLU A 53 -23.76 -4.37 -16.92
N TYR A 54 -23.57 -3.55 -17.96
CA TYR A 54 -24.53 -3.43 -19.05
C TYR A 54 -24.83 -4.78 -19.72
N LEU A 55 -23.80 -5.57 -20.04
CA LEU A 55 -23.97 -6.89 -20.66
C LEU A 55 -24.69 -7.91 -19.75
N ARG A 56 -24.61 -7.74 -18.42
CA ARG A 56 -25.37 -8.55 -17.45
C ARG A 56 -26.85 -8.21 -17.50
N GLY A 57 -27.20 -6.92 -17.49
CA GLY A 57 -28.60 -6.50 -17.64
C GLY A 57 -29.24 -7.02 -18.93
N CYS A 58 -28.42 -7.32 -19.94
CA CYS A 58 -28.83 -7.87 -21.22
C CYS A 58 -28.81 -9.41 -21.31
N THR A 59 -28.49 -10.14 -20.23
CA THR A 59 -28.42 -11.61 -20.25
C THR A 59 -29.10 -12.23 -19.03
N GLU A 60 -29.90 -13.28 -19.25
CA GLU A 60 -30.58 -14.02 -18.19
C GLU A 60 -30.38 -15.54 -18.32
N VAL A 61 -30.62 -16.29 -17.25
CA VAL A 61 -30.51 -17.76 -17.25
C VAL A 61 -31.86 -18.37 -17.58
N ALA A 62 -31.92 -19.11 -18.69
CA ALA A 62 -33.14 -19.75 -19.20
C ALA A 62 -33.42 -21.11 -18.54
N GLY A 63 -32.37 -21.82 -18.13
CA GLY A 63 -32.49 -23.16 -17.58
C GLY A 63 -31.15 -23.85 -17.33
N VAL A 64 -31.20 -25.04 -16.73
CA VAL A 64 -30.03 -25.88 -16.45
C VAL A 64 -30.29 -27.27 -17.01
N GLU A 65 -29.47 -27.69 -17.98
CA GLU A 65 -29.42 -29.06 -18.46
C GLU A 65 -28.41 -29.87 -17.65
N ILE A 66 -28.78 -31.09 -17.28
CA ILE A 66 -27.87 -32.05 -16.66
C ILE A 66 -27.37 -32.97 -17.78
N LEU A 67 -26.08 -32.91 -18.09
CA LEU A 67 -25.45 -33.80 -19.05
C LEU A 67 -25.14 -35.15 -18.39
N ALA A 68 -24.97 -36.20 -19.20
CA ALA A 68 -24.79 -37.59 -18.77
C ALA A 68 -23.68 -37.83 -17.71
N ASN A 69 -22.73 -36.90 -17.57
CA ASN A 69 -21.63 -36.96 -16.59
C ASN A 69 -21.85 -36.04 -15.37
N GLU A 70 -23.10 -35.75 -15.00
CA GLU A 70 -23.49 -34.80 -13.94
C GLU A 70 -23.02 -33.35 -14.15
N VAL A 71 -22.48 -33.05 -15.34
CA VAL A 71 -22.05 -31.70 -15.70
C VAL A 71 -23.28 -30.85 -15.99
N LYS A 72 -23.55 -29.87 -15.11
CA LYS A 72 -24.65 -28.91 -15.27
C LYS A 72 -24.30 -27.85 -16.32
N ARG A 73 -24.98 -27.86 -17.46
CA ARG A 73 -24.86 -26.84 -18.51
C ARG A 73 -26.01 -25.85 -18.40
N ARG A 74 -25.69 -24.57 -18.18
CA ARG A 74 -26.68 -23.49 -18.15
C ARG A 74 -26.97 -22.96 -19.55
N ILE A 75 -28.25 -22.74 -19.83
CA ILE A 75 -28.73 -22.08 -21.05
C ILE A 75 -28.95 -20.61 -20.70
N PHE A 76 -28.44 -19.71 -21.54
CA PHE A 76 -28.58 -18.27 -21.37
C PHE A 76 -29.44 -17.69 -22.48
N ILE A 77 -30.34 -16.77 -22.12
CA ILE A 77 -31.08 -15.92 -23.04
C ILE A 77 -30.40 -14.56 -23.09
N HIS A 78 -30.22 -14.01 -24.29
CA HIS A 78 -29.66 -12.68 -24.48
C HIS A 78 -30.74 -11.75 -25.02
N LYS A 79 -30.83 -10.55 -24.45
CA LYS A 79 -31.82 -9.53 -24.77
C LYS A 79 -31.14 -8.23 -25.15
N LEU A 80 -31.72 -7.51 -26.10
CA LEU A 80 -31.29 -6.17 -26.50
C LEU A 80 -32.39 -5.16 -26.14
N HIS A 81 -32.01 -4.07 -25.48
CA HIS A 81 -32.93 -3.05 -24.97
C HIS A 81 -32.70 -1.71 -25.67
N PHE A 82 -33.68 -1.28 -26.46
CA PHE A 82 -33.63 -0.05 -27.26
C PHE A 82 -35.06 0.48 -27.45
N ASN A 83 -35.24 1.80 -27.51
CA ASN A 83 -36.54 2.44 -27.81
C ASN A 83 -37.74 1.86 -27.02
N SER A 84 -37.53 1.59 -25.72
CA SER A 84 -38.50 0.97 -24.80
C SER A 84 -39.00 -0.43 -25.19
N ARG A 85 -38.34 -1.08 -26.16
CA ARG A 85 -38.55 -2.47 -26.58
C ARG A 85 -37.43 -3.36 -26.07
N THR A 86 -37.77 -4.63 -25.88
CA THR A 86 -36.81 -5.68 -25.52
C THR A 86 -36.96 -6.83 -26.50
N VAL A 87 -35.88 -7.15 -27.22
CA VAL A 87 -35.87 -8.24 -28.21
C VAL A 87 -34.88 -9.30 -27.78
N GLN A 88 -35.33 -10.55 -27.74
CA GLN A 88 -34.45 -11.71 -27.50
C GLN A 88 -33.68 -12.05 -28.77
N VAL A 89 -32.37 -12.26 -28.63
CA VAL A 89 -31.48 -12.57 -29.75
C VAL A 89 -30.57 -13.76 -29.43
N CYS A 90 -30.05 -14.40 -30.48
CA CYS A 90 -29.06 -15.46 -30.28
C CYS A 90 -27.72 -14.88 -29.77
N GLN A 91 -26.94 -15.72 -29.08
CA GLN A 91 -25.62 -15.33 -28.56
C GLN A 91 -24.67 -14.84 -29.66
N LYS A 92 -24.72 -15.43 -30.86
CA LYS A 92 -23.87 -15.01 -31.98
C LYS A 92 -24.15 -13.55 -32.37
N PHE A 93 -25.43 -13.21 -32.52
CA PHE A 93 -25.88 -11.88 -32.86
C PHE A 93 -25.58 -10.87 -31.75
N PHE A 94 -25.84 -11.25 -30.49
CA PHE A 94 -25.52 -10.44 -29.31
C PHE A 94 -24.03 -10.04 -29.25
N LEU A 95 -23.12 -10.98 -29.54
CA LEU A 95 -21.68 -10.71 -29.56
C LEU A 95 -21.25 -9.85 -30.75
N ALA A 96 -21.99 -9.93 -31.86
CA ALA A 96 -21.70 -9.19 -33.08
C ALA A 96 -22.08 -7.71 -32.95
N VAL A 97 -23.26 -7.43 -32.40
CA VAL A 97 -23.75 -6.08 -32.10
C VAL A 97 -22.85 -5.36 -31.11
N HIS A 98 -22.24 -6.04 -30.14
CA HIS A 98 -21.37 -5.39 -29.14
C HIS A 98 -19.86 -5.49 -29.44
N ASP A 99 -19.47 -6.11 -30.56
CA ASP A 99 -18.08 -6.44 -30.92
C ASP A 99 -17.20 -6.97 -29.76
N ILE A 100 -17.75 -7.97 -29.06
CA ILE A 100 -17.07 -8.64 -27.94
C ILE A 100 -16.80 -10.12 -28.24
N GLY A 101 -15.73 -10.65 -27.63
CA GLY A 101 -15.39 -12.07 -27.70
C GLY A 101 -16.19 -12.93 -26.73
N ARG A 102 -16.42 -14.20 -27.10
CA ARG A 102 -17.11 -15.21 -26.25
C ARG A 102 -16.49 -15.34 -24.86
N SER A 103 -15.16 -15.23 -24.75
CA SER A 103 -14.44 -15.36 -23.47
C SER A 103 -14.74 -14.22 -22.51
N ARG A 104 -14.97 -12.99 -23.02
CA ARG A 104 -15.35 -11.84 -22.19
C ARG A 104 -16.73 -12.05 -21.57
N LEU A 105 -17.69 -12.44 -22.40
CA LEU A 105 -19.04 -12.78 -21.95
C LEU A 105 -19.00 -13.94 -20.94
N ARG A 106 -18.36 -15.06 -21.28
CA ARG A 106 -18.35 -16.25 -20.42
C ARG A 106 -17.64 -16.04 -19.07
N ARG A 107 -16.44 -15.46 -19.06
CA ARG A 107 -15.63 -15.36 -17.83
C ARG A 107 -16.05 -14.23 -16.90
N LYS A 108 -16.45 -13.08 -17.45
CA LYS A 108 -16.64 -11.84 -16.66
C LYS A 108 -18.11 -11.49 -16.43
N VAL A 109 -19.00 -11.96 -17.31
CA VAL A 109 -20.45 -11.74 -17.21
C VAL A 109 -21.08 -13.02 -16.63
N LEU A 110 -21.11 -14.11 -17.40
CA LEU A 110 -21.87 -15.32 -17.07
C LEU A 110 -21.32 -16.14 -15.88
N ASN A 111 -20.01 -16.17 -15.67
CA ASN A 111 -19.40 -16.95 -14.57
C ASN A 111 -19.41 -16.23 -13.21
N ARG A 112 -19.67 -14.92 -13.15
CA ARG A 112 -19.81 -14.21 -11.85
C ARG A 112 -21.26 -14.34 -11.32
N ASP A 113 -22.23 -14.52 -12.20
CA ASP A 113 -23.61 -14.88 -11.87
C ASP A 113 -23.72 -16.26 -11.19
N LEU A 114 -22.75 -17.15 -11.38
CA LEU A 114 -22.63 -18.39 -10.59
C LEU A 114 -22.38 -18.14 -9.08
N ARG A 115 -21.84 -16.97 -8.71
CA ARG A 115 -21.68 -16.55 -7.31
C ARG A 115 -22.88 -15.75 -6.81
N LEU A 116 -23.55 -14.96 -7.65
CA LEU A 116 -24.66 -14.08 -7.26
C LEU A 116 -26.05 -14.75 -7.33
N LEU A 117 -26.31 -15.65 -8.29
CA LEU A 117 -27.60 -16.39 -8.34
C LEU A 117 -27.71 -17.52 -7.31
N LYS A 118 -26.61 -17.94 -6.67
CA LYS A 118 -26.67 -18.81 -5.48
C LYS A 118 -27.02 -18.03 -4.21
N LEU A 119 -27.26 -16.73 -4.34
CA LEU A 119 -27.39 -15.76 -3.26
C LEU A 119 -28.70 -14.94 -3.35
N HIS A 120 -29.70 -15.26 -4.17
CA HIS A 120 -30.97 -14.51 -4.16
C HIS A 120 -31.91 -15.05 -3.06
N THR A 121 -31.69 -14.58 -1.85
CA THR A 121 -32.70 -14.45 -0.79
C THR A 121 -32.79 -12.95 -0.43
N PRO A 122 -33.92 -12.44 0.08
CA PRO A 122 -34.06 -11.02 0.46
C PRO A 122 -32.93 -10.52 1.38
N GLU A 123 -32.45 -11.39 2.27
CA GLU A 123 -31.33 -11.13 3.19
C GLU A 123 -30.04 -10.74 2.47
N LYS A 124 -29.82 -11.23 1.25
CA LYS A 124 -28.58 -11.00 0.49
C LYS A 124 -28.68 -9.83 -0.47
N GLU A 125 -29.89 -9.37 -0.82
CA GLU A 125 -30.08 -8.08 -1.48
C GLU A 125 -29.72 -6.93 -0.53
N ASP A 126 -30.11 -7.05 0.75
CA ASP A 126 -29.67 -6.13 1.81
C ASP A 126 -28.15 -6.18 2.01
N GLU A 127 -27.51 -7.35 2.01
CA GLU A 127 -26.04 -7.45 2.06
C GLU A 127 -25.37 -6.76 0.87
N ILE A 128 -25.92 -6.91 -0.35
CA ILE A 128 -25.38 -6.28 -1.55
C ILE A 128 -25.55 -4.76 -1.49
N ALA A 129 -26.72 -4.26 -1.08
CA ALA A 129 -26.98 -2.84 -0.87
C ALA A 129 -26.03 -2.26 0.20
N GLN A 130 -25.80 -2.98 1.29
CA GLN A 130 -24.81 -2.61 2.32
C GLN A 130 -23.38 -2.56 1.77
N ILE A 131 -23.00 -3.48 0.89
CA ILE A 131 -21.68 -3.48 0.24
C ILE A 131 -21.52 -2.26 -0.67
N TYR A 132 -22.55 -1.92 -1.47
CA TYR A 132 -22.52 -0.73 -2.35
C TYR A 132 -22.47 0.57 -1.54
N HIS A 133 -23.32 0.70 -0.51
CA HIS A 133 -23.30 1.84 0.40
C HIS A 133 -21.95 2.00 1.11
N LYS A 134 -21.35 0.87 1.54
CA LYS A 134 -19.99 0.87 2.10
C LYS A 134 -18.95 1.33 1.09
N HIS A 135 -19.07 0.88 -0.16
CA HIS A 135 -18.16 1.27 -1.23
C HIS A 135 -18.25 2.78 -1.55
N GLU A 136 -19.46 3.33 -1.65
CA GLU A 136 -19.68 4.76 -1.90
C GLU A 136 -19.07 5.62 -0.80
N LYS A 137 -19.31 5.27 0.47
CA LYS A 137 -18.67 5.99 1.59
C LYS A 137 -17.15 5.84 1.61
N HIS A 138 -16.62 4.68 1.22
CA HIS A 138 -15.17 4.52 1.07
C HIS A 138 -14.58 5.49 0.03
N LEU A 139 -15.33 5.81 -1.05
CA LEU A 139 -14.91 6.80 -2.05
C LEU A 139 -14.96 8.21 -1.47
N GLU A 140 -16.04 8.60 -0.79
CA GLU A 140 -16.16 9.91 -0.14
C GLU A 140 -15.03 10.19 0.85
N TYR A 141 -14.71 9.22 1.69
CA TYR A 141 -13.61 9.34 2.64
C TYR A 141 -12.23 9.37 1.94
N ALA A 142 -12.06 8.64 0.85
CA ALA A 142 -10.84 8.76 0.04
C ALA A 142 -10.71 10.18 -0.51
N ASP A 143 -11.81 10.80 -0.95
CA ASP A 143 -11.83 12.19 -1.39
C ASP A 143 -11.54 13.17 -0.26
N VAL A 144 -12.05 12.94 0.96
CA VAL A 144 -11.66 13.71 2.16
C VAL A 144 -10.15 13.61 2.39
N PHE A 145 -9.59 12.41 2.36
CA PHE A 145 -8.16 12.19 2.56
C PHE A 145 -7.32 12.95 1.52
N TYR A 146 -7.71 12.92 0.24
CA TYR A 146 -7.01 13.68 -0.80
C TYR A 146 -7.20 15.20 -0.66
N ARG A 147 -8.37 15.67 -0.26
CA ARG A 147 -8.61 17.09 0.04
C ARG A 147 -7.76 17.56 1.19
N ASP A 148 -7.69 16.80 2.27
CA ASP A 148 -6.83 17.09 3.42
C ASP A 148 -5.36 17.15 3.03
N MET A 149 -4.92 16.22 2.19
CA MET A 149 -3.56 16.21 1.67
C MET A 149 -3.26 17.41 0.78
N ALA A 150 -4.21 17.81 -0.08
CA ALA A 150 -4.09 19.01 -0.89
C ALA A 150 -4.07 20.28 -0.03
N ALA A 151 -4.95 20.36 0.97
CA ALA A 151 -5.01 21.46 1.90
C ALA A 151 -3.72 21.61 2.71
N ALA A 152 -3.17 20.51 3.23
CA ALA A 152 -1.91 20.50 3.96
C ALA A 152 -0.69 20.94 3.12
N LYS A 153 -0.79 20.91 1.78
CA LYS A 153 0.23 21.49 0.88
C LYS A 153 0.06 22.99 0.69
N LEU A 154 -1.17 23.50 0.82
CA LEU A 154 -1.53 24.90 0.60
C LEU A 154 -1.40 25.76 1.85
N PHE A 155 -1.56 25.17 3.05
CA PHE A 155 -1.50 25.90 4.30
C PHE A 155 -0.07 26.40 4.63
N ALA A 156 -0.05 27.68 5.04
CA ALA A 156 0.95 28.55 5.65
C ALA A 156 2.45 28.20 5.70
N GLU A 157 3.27 29.23 5.90
CA GLU A 157 4.70 29.15 6.23
C GLU A 157 4.99 28.22 7.42
N HIS A 158 4.08 28.12 8.40
CA HIS A 158 4.25 27.36 9.63
C HIS A 158 3.71 25.92 9.62
N HIS A 159 3.28 25.40 8.45
CA HIS A 159 2.72 24.05 8.33
C HIS A 159 3.65 23.14 7.51
N PHE A 160 4.02 22.00 8.08
CA PHE A 160 4.74 20.93 7.40
C PHE A 160 3.85 19.70 7.19
N ALA A 161 3.86 19.14 5.98
CA ALA A 161 3.05 17.98 5.63
C ALA A 161 3.95 16.83 5.15
N LEU A 162 3.87 15.70 5.83
CA LEU A 162 4.69 14.52 5.60
C LEU A 162 3.84 13.34 5.12
N CYS A 163 4.39 12.52 4.23
CA CYS A 163 3.87 11.21 3.91
C CYS A 163 4.91 10.14 4.24
N LEU A 164 4.53 9.14 5.04
CA LEU A 164 5.43 8.10 5.55
C LEU A 164 4.95 6.73 5.10
N ASP A 165 5.86 5.91 4.60
CA ASP A 165 5.57 4.49 4.34
C ASP A 165 6.84 3.65 4.22
N TYR A 166 6.69 2.33 4.30
CA TYR A 166 7.74 1.38 3.97
C TYR A 166 7.60 0.90 2.53
N GLN A 167 8.71 0.94 1.79
CA GLN A 167 8.78 0.17 0.56
C GLN A 167 8.68 -1.33 0.87
N GLN A 168 8.20 -2.10 -0.11
CA GLN A 168 8.33 -3.55 -0.12
C GLN A 168 9.80 -3.95 0.14
N ASN A 169 10.00 -4.95 1.02
CA ASN A 169 11.34 -5.44 1.35
C ASN A 169 12.11 -5.82 0.09
N ILE A 170 13.35 -5.36 -0.01
CA ILE A 170 14.19 -5.58 -1.17
C ILE A 170 15.11 -6.76 -0.88
N PRO A 171 15.07 -7.86 -1.66
CA PRO A 171 15.94 -9.00 -1.48
C PRO A 171 17.37 -8.69 -1.95
N VAL A 172 18.37 -9.14 -1.18
CA VAL A 172 19.79 -9.13 -1.55
C VAL A 172 20.41 -10.45 -1.07
N PRO A 173 21.16 -11.18 -1.91
CA PRO A 173 21.54 -10.86 -3.29
C PRO A 173 20.50 -11.32 -4.33
N VAL A 174 20.39 -10.60 -5.44
CA VAL A 174 19.68 -10.94 -6.67
C VAL A 174 20.72 -11.26 -7.76
N THR A 175 20.80 -12.54 -8.08
CA THR A 175 21.74 -13.19 -9.01
C THR A 175 21.08 -13.70 -10.29
N ARG A 176 19.75 -13.85 -10.32
CA ARG A 176 18.94 -14.42 -11.44
C ARG A 176 19.27 -15.88 -11.79
N VAL A 177 19.93 -16.63 -10.91
CA VAL A 177 20.03 -18.08 -11.07
C VAL A 177 18.70 -18.75 -10.74
N ASN A 178 18.30 -19.79 -11.47
CA ASN A 178 17.00 -20.46 -11.26
C ASN A 178 16.78 -20.94 -9.81
N LYS A 179 17.87 -21.31 -9.12
CA LYS A 179 17.82 -21.74 -7.71
C LYS A 179 17.38 -20.62 -6.77
N GLU A 180 17.70 -19.36 -7.07
CA GLU A 180 17.40 -18.20 -6.23
C GLU A 180 15.93 -18.10 -5.86
N PHE A 181 15.03 -18.43 -6.79
CA PHE A 181 13.58 -18.35 -6.59
C PHE A 181 13.09 -19.13 -5.37
N TYR A 182 13.80 -20.19 -4.98
CA TYR A 182 13.46 -21.04 -3.83
C TYR A 182 14.30 -20.74 -2.59
N LEU A 183 15.28 -19.84 -2.71
CA LEU A 183 16.21 -19.50 -1.64
C LEU A 183 15.73 -18.24 -0.91
N ARG A 184 16.12 -18.16 0.37
CA ARG A 184 15.82 -17.01 1.23
C ARG A 184 16.99 -16.04 1.11
N GLN A 185 16.71 -14.81 0.71
CA GLN A 185 17.71 -13.74 0.65
C GLN A 185 17.57 -12.80 1.86
N LEU A 186 18.56 -11.94 2.05
CA LEU A 186 18.56 -10.92 3.10
C LEU A 186 17.64 -9.76 2.72
N TRP A 187 16.87 -9.26 3.69
CA TRP A 187 15.98 -8.13 3.46
C TRP A 187 16.68 -6.81 3.73
N ILE A 188 16.67 -5.95 2.72
CA ILE A 188 16.91 -4.51 2.87
C ILE A 188 15.56 -3.82 3.06
N TYR A 189 15.51 -3.00 4.10
CA TYR A 189 14.37 -2.18 4.45
C TYR A 189 14.62 -0.75 4.00
N ASN A 190 13.57 -0.14 3.44
CA ASN A 190 13.56 1.26 3.06
C ASN A 190 12.31 1.91 3.66
N PHE A 191 12.50 2.75 4.68
CA PHE A 191 11.44 3.59 5.23
C PHE A 191 11.56 4.98 4.60
N GLY A 192 10.48 5.45 3.99
CA GLY A 192 10.48 6.73 3.31
C GLY A 192 9.71 7.80 4.10
N ILE A 193 10.25 9.01 4.13
CA ILE A 193 9.57 10.22 4.60
C ILE A 193 9.60 11.26 3.49
N LYS A 194 8.42 11.59 2.95
CA LYS A 194 8.24 12.57 1.89
C LYS A 194 7.67 13.88 2.44
N ASN A 195 8.35 14.99 2.20
CA ASN A 195 7.76 16.30 2.35
C ASN A 195 6.80 16.55 1.17
N LEU A 196 5.52 16.70 1.48
CA LEU A 196 4.45 16.86 0.49
C LEU A 196 4.45 18.22 -0.21
N LYS A 197 5.06 19.24 0.41
CA LYS A 197 5.17 20.61 -0.13
C LYS A 197 6.35 20.74 -1.08
N SER A 198 7.55 20.35 -0.64
CA SER A 198 8.75 20.43 -1.49
C SER A 198 8.90 19.27 -2.47
N GLY A 199 8.25 18.12 -2.20
CA GLY A 199 8.45 16.88 -2.95
C GLY A 199 9.76 16.14 -2.63
N GLN A 200 10.60 16.69 -1.74
CA GLN A 200 11.83 16.04 -1.28
C GLN A 200 11.51 14.81 -0.43
N THR A 201 12.23 13.70 -0.66
CA THR A 201 11.99 12.43 0.03
C THR A 201 13.30 11.94 0.64
N THR A 202 13.22 11.53 1.89
CA THR A 202 14.33 10.91 2.63
C THR A 202 14.05 9.42 2.80
N MET A 203 15.04 8.61 2.45
CA MET A 203 15.00 7.15 2.42
C MET A 203 15.94 6.63 3.51
N PHE A 204 15.37 6.02 4.54
CA PHE A 204 16.09 5.38 5.63
C PHE A 204 16.36 3.93 5.25
N LEU A 205 17.60 3.63 4.89
CA LEU A 205 18.03 2.33 4.37
C LEU A 205 18.81 1.55 5.42
N TYR A 206 18.44 0.27 5.59
CA TYR A 206 19.14 -0.63 6.49
C TYR A 206 18.81 -2.08 6.19
N SER A 207 19.67 -2.98 6.66
CA SER A 207 19.47 -4.41 6.52
C SER A 207 18.76 -5.00 7.74
N GLU A 208 18.12 -6.16 7.58
CA GLU A 208 17.44 -6.84 8.69
C GLU A 208 18.38 -7.31 9.81
N ASN A 209 19.68 -7.42 9.55
CA ASN A 209 20.71 -7.67 10.55
C ASN A 209 21.18 -6.40 11.27
N PHE A 210 20.68 -5.22 10.91
CA PHE A 210 21.02 -3.94 11.57
C PHE A 210 19.89 -3.48 12.48
N SER A 211 18.64 -3.67 12.04
CA SER A 211 17.44 -3.24 12.78
C SER A 211 16.20 -4.00 12.32
N LYS A 212 15.12 -3.94 13.11
CA LYS A 212 13.81 -4.51 12.74
C LYS A 212 12.94 -3.47 12.03
N LYS A 213 11.66 -3.79 11.75
CA LYS A 213 10.67 -2.86 11.15
C LYS A 213 9.50 -2.55 12.10
N GLY A 214 9.79 -2.04 13.29
CA GLY A 214 8.78 -1.78 14.32
C GLY A 214 8.63 -0.30 14.70
N ALA A 215 7.87 -0.07 15.78
CA ALA A 215 7.63 1.28 16.30
C ALA A 215 8.93 2.00 16.74
N ASN A 216 9.92 1.29 17.29
CA ASN A 216 11.18 1.92 17.73
C ASN A 216 11.93 2.54 16.56
N GLU A 217 12.00 1.83 15.42
CA GLU A 217 12.62 2.35 14.21
C GLU A 217 11.87 3.54 13.63
N ILE A 218 10.53 3.48 13.59
CA ILE A 218 9.69 4.57 13.09
C ILE A 218 9.86 5.82 13.94
N ILE A 219 9.80 5.68 15.27
CA ILE A 219 9.98 6.82 16.19
C ILE A 219 11.38 7.39 16.02
N SER A 220 12.42 6.55 15.95
CA SER A 220 13.81 7.02 15.77
C SER A 220 13.99 7.79 14.45
N CYS A 221 13.50 7.24 13.33
CA CYS A 221 13.60 7.89 12.01
C CYS A 221 12.78 9.18 11.96
N LEU A 222 11.57 9.18 12.54
CA LEU A 222 10.70 10.37 12.56
C LEU A 222 11.29 11.49 13.41
N LEU A 223 11.79 11.19 14.61
CA LEU A 223 12.43 12.18 15.48
C LEU A 223 13.69 12.75 14.82
N TRP A 224 14.55 11.89 14.25
CA TRP A 224 15.72 12.33 13.49
C TRP A 224 15.32 13.26 12.33
N TYR A 225 14.28 12.90 11.57
CA TYR A 225 13.80 13.73 10.47
C TYR A 225 13.31 15.09 10.95
N ILE A 226 12.55 15.13 12.04
CA ILE A 226 12.02 16.38 12.60
C ILE A 226 13.16 17.28 13.08
N GLU A 227 14.12 16.73 13.81
CA GLU A 227 15.25 17.47 14.37
C GLU A 227 16.19 18.02 13.29
N ASN A 228 16.41 17.26 12.20
CA ASN A 228 17.43 17.62 11.20
C ASN A 228 16.87 18.30 9.95
N ILE A 229 15.57 18.15 9.66
CA ILE A 229 14.99 18.59 8.37
C ILE A 229 13.83 19.57 8.56
N VAL A 230 13.07 19.50 9.65
CA VAL A 230 11.87 20.34 9.83
C VAL A 230 12.25 21.68 10.50
N PRO A 231 12.08 22.83 9.83
CA PRO A 231 12.52 24.13 10.36
C PRO A 231 11.80 24.56 11.64
N ASP A 232 12.50 25.19 12.58
CA ASP A 232 12.01 25.55 13.92
C ASP A 232 10.73 26.40 13.93
N HIS A 233 10.53 27.25 12.92
CA HIS A 233 9.33 28.10 12.81
C HIS A 233 8.04 27.32 12.48
N VAL A 234 8.14 26.04 12.10
CA VAL A 234 6.96 25.20 11.87
C VAL A 234 6.28 24.91 13.20
N THR A 235 5.00 25.28 13.32
CA THR A 235 4.20 25.02 14.53
C THR A 235 3.15 23.92 14.33
N THR A 236 2.85 23.55 13.08
CA THR A 236 1.86 22.51 12.77
C THR A 236 2.42 21.42 11.87
N LEU A 237 2.24 20.16 12.26
CA LEU A 237 2.66 18.99 11.50
C LEU A 237 1.47 18.12 11.08
N SER A 238 1.39 17.76 9.80
CA SER A 238 0.44 16.74 9.31
C SER A 238 1.20 15.54 8.78
N ILE A 239 0.83 14.35 9.24
CA ILE A 239 1.43 13.07 8.85
C ILE A 239 0.37 12.24 8.16
N PHE A 240 0.65 11.82 6.93
CA PHE A 240 -0.16 10.87 6.16
C PHE A 240 0.60 9.55 6.11
N CYS A 241 0.08 8.50 6.74
CA CYS A 241 0.78 7.23 6.82
C CYS A 241 -0.18 6.05 6.85
N ASP A 242 0.35 4.87 6.54
CA ASP A 242 -0.44 3.66 6.44
C ASP A 242 -0.86 3.11 7.81
N ASN A 243 -1.88 2.25 7.82
CA ASN A 243 -2.52 1.72 9.03
C ASN A 243 -1.84 0.54 9.82
N PRO A 244 -0.63 0.00 9.50
CA PRO A 244 -0.15 -1.18 10.22
C PRO A 244 0.10 -0.94 11.73
N ALA A 245 -0.58 -1.73 12.57
CA ALA A 245 -0.52 -1.61 14.03
C ALA A 245 0.89 -1.83 14.60
N GLY A 246 1.68 -2.75 14.03
CA GLY A 246 3.05 -3.00 14.46
C GLY A 246 4.04 -1.85 14.18
N GLN A 247 3.61 -0.86 13.39
CA GLN A 247 4.44 0.19 12.83
C GLN A 247 3.91 1.58 13.19
N ASN A 248 2.97 2.12 12.41
CA ASN A 248 2.52 3.52 12.55
C ASN A 248 1.33 3.67 13.51
N LYS A 249 0.53 2.61 13.69
CA LYS A 249 -0.77 2.68 14.37
C LYS A 249 -0.74 2.01 15.74
N ASN A 250 0.12 2.50 16.63
CA ASN A 250 0.21 1.99 18.00
C ASN A 250 0.47 3.10 19.02
N ARG A 251 0.16 2.76 20.27
CA ARG A 251 0.33 3.63 21.44
C ARG A 251 1.74 4.20 21.60
N PHE A 252 2.78 3.46 21.21
CA PHE A 252 4.16 3.95 21.34
C PHE A 252 4.46 5.10 20.38
N VAL A 253 4.05 4.97 19.12
CA VAL A 253 4.15 6.08 18.15
C VAL A 253 3.32 7.26 18.62
N TYR A 254 2.09 7.04 19.09
CA TYR A 254 1.24 8.12 19.59
C TYR A 254 1.85 8.85 20.80
N THR A 255 2.50 8.14 21.73
CA THR A 255 3.24 8.77 22.83
C THR A 255 4.35 9.67 22.30
N ALA A 256 5.11 9.22 21.30
CA ALA A 256 6.15 10.02 20.67
C ALA A 256 5.60 11.25 19.93
N LEU A 257 4.40 11.14 19.32
CA LEU A 257 3.73 12.29 18.71
C LEU A 257 3.22 13.29 19.76
N GLN A 258 2.69 12.81 20.88
CA GLN A 258 2.31 13.68 22.00
C GLN A 258 3.53 14.42 22.57
N TYR A 259 4.68 13.74 22.68
CA TYR A 259 5.94 14.38 23.05
C TYR A 259 6.30 15.54 22.10
N LEU A 260 6.21 15.31 20.79
CA LEU A 260 6.52 16.32 19.79
C LEU A 260 5.60 17.55 19.89
N VAL A 261 4.34 17.37 20.26
CA VAL A 261 3.45 18.51 20.48
C VAL A 261 3.73 19.23 21.81
N ASN A 262 4.23 18.53 22.82
CA ASN A 262 4.61 19.18 24.07
C ASN A 262 5.95 19.94 23.99
N THR A 263 6.75 19.69 22.95
CA THR A 263 8.13 20.22 22.86
C THR A 263 8.43 21.02 21.59
N ARG A 264 7.74 20.73 20.48
CA ARG A 264 8.15 21.17 19.14
C ARG A 264 7.04 21.78 18.28
N PHE A 265 5.80 21.32 18.43
CA PHE A 265 4.66 21.76 17.60
C PHE A 265 3.49 22.16 18.49
N GLU A 266 2.65 23.11 18.06
CA GLU A 266 1.38 23.38 18.74
C GLU A 266 0.32 22.32 18.43
N ARG A 267 0.35 21.80 17.19
CA ARG A 267 -0.67 20.89 16.66
C ARG A 267 -0.05 19.83 15.77
N LEU A 268 -0.47 18.58 15.94
CA LEU A 268 -0.09 17.48 15.07
C LEU A 268 -1.30 16.66 14.65
N TYR A 269 -1.40 16.38 13.36
CA TYR A 269 -2.46 15.59 12.75
C TYR A 269 -1.87 14.33 12.14
N VAL A 270 -2.42 13.16 12.44
CA VAL A 270 -2.11 11.91 11.74
C VAL A 270 -3.34 11.45 10.99
N LYS A 271 -3.21 11.22 9.69
CA LYS A 271 -4.31 10.80 8.82
C LYS A 271 -3.96 9.49 8.13
N TYR A 272 -4.90 8.56 8.17
CA TYR A 272 -4.75 7.23 7.63
C TYR A 272 -5.57 7.05 6.35
N PRO A 273 -4.98 6.48 5.28
CA PRO A 273 -5.69 6.22 4.04
C PRO A 273 -6.76 5.14 4.22
N ILE A 274 -7.73 5.12 3.29
CA ILE A 274 -8.64 3.98 3.16
C ILE A 274 -7.99 2.90 2.30
N PRO A 275 -7.88 1.66 2.83
CA PRO A 275 -7.34 0.55 2.07
C PRO A 275 -8.06 0.36 0.72
N GLY A 276 -7.29 0.26 -0.36
CA GLY A 276 -7.79 -0.06 -1.70
C GLY A 276 -8.33 1.12 -2.51
N HIS A 277 -8.50 2.30 -1.92
CA HIS A 277 -9.05 3.48 -2.60
C HIS A 277 -8.14 4.72 -2.54
N SER A 278 -7.16 4.74 -1.63
CA SER A 278 -6.17 5.80 -1.52
C SER A 278 -4.80 5.33 -2.02
N ARG A 279 -4.08 6.19 -2.76
CA ARG A 279 -2.65 6.02 -3.10
C ARG A 279 -1.84 7.08 -2.36
N MET A 280 -0.72 6.69 -1.77
CA MET A 280 0.15 7.62 -1.06
C MET A 280 1.16 8.25 -2.03
N PRO A 281 1.46 9.57 -1.93
CA PRO A 281 2.44 10.22 -2.82
C PRO A 281 3.84 9.62 -2.78
N ILE A 282 4.19 8.90 -1.72
CA ILE A 282 5.46 8.20 -1.58
C ILE A 282 5.51 6.90 -2.39
N ASP A 283 4.36 6.28 -2.68
CA ASP A 283 4.26 5.09 -3.55
C ASP A 283 4.85 5.38 -4.94
N ALA A 284 4.71 6.63 -5.42
CA ALA A 284 5.29 7.05 -6.68
C ALA A 284 6.83 7.05 -6.63
N ASP A 285 7.43 7.48 -5.52
CA ASP A 285 8.88 7.48 -5.35
C ASP A 285 9.43 6.05 -5.26
N PHE A 286 8.75 5.18 -4.50
CA PHE A 286 9.07 3.75 -4.47
C PHE A 286 8.90 3.09 -5.84
N GLY A 287 7.88 3.51 -6.61
CA GLY A 287 7.67 3.08 -7.98
C GLY A 287 8.84 3.41 -8.92
N LEU A 288 9.52 4.55 -8.72
CA LEU A 288 10.74 4.91 -9.46
C LEU A 288 11.89 3.94 -9.13
N ILE A 289 12.10 3.67 -7.84
CA ILE A 289 13.12 2.72 -7.37
C ILE A 289 12.86 1.33 -7.94
N GLU A 290 11.63 0.85 -7.86
CA GLU A 290 11.26 -0.48 -8.36
C GLU A 290 11.35 -0.56 -9.89
N THR A 291 11.01 0.51 -10.61
CA THR A 291 11.17 0.58 -12.07
C THR A 291 12.64 0.48 -12.47
N LYS A 292 13.54 1.17 -11.75
CA LYS A 292 14.98 1.12 -12.02
C LYS A 292 15.58 -0.23 -11.62
N LYS A 293 15.16 -0.79 -10.48
CA LYS A 293 15.54 -2.14 -10.02
C LYS A 293 15.23 -3.21 -11.05
N ARG A 294 14.05 -3.18 -11.68
CA ARG A 294 13.66 -4.16 -12.72
C ARG A 294 14.56 -4.16 -13.95
N ARG A 295 15.27 -3.05 -14.22
CA ARG A 295 16.21 -2.94 -15.33
C ARG A 295 17.61 -3.47 -14.97
N LEU A 296 17.92 -3.61 -13.69
CA LEU A 296 19.19 -4.19 -13.26
C LEU A 296 19.13 -5.71 -13.39
N GLU A 297 20.19 -6.27 -13.99
CA GLU A 297 20.34 -7.72 -14.09
C GLU A 297 20.67 -8.33 -12.73
N HIS A 298 21.50 -7.63 -11.96
CA HIS A 298 22.06 -8.11 -10.70
C HIS A 298 22.02 -7.03 -9.62
N ILE A 299 21.80 -7.47 -8.38
CA ILE A 299 21.92 -6.65 -7.16
C ILE A 299 22.58 -7.53 -6.12
N TYR A 300 23.88 -7.38 -5.94
CA TYR A 300 24.68 -8.31 -5.15
C TYR A 300 24.82 -7.87 -3.70
N LEU A 301 24.94 -6.56 -3.50
CA LEU A 301 25.25 -5.98 -2.21
C LEU A 301 24.21 -4.95 -1.76
N PRO A 302 24.09 -4.71 -0.45
CA PRO A 302 23.26 -3.62 0.07
C PRO A 302 23.66 -2.24 -0.47
N SER A 303 24.95 -2.02 -0.73
CA SER A 303 25.47 -0.80 -1.36
C SER A 303 24.93 -0.59 -2.78
N ASP A 304 24.68 -1.65 -3.54
CA ASP A 304 24.02 -1.57 -4.86
C ASP A 304 22.62 -0.98 -4.72
N ILE A 305 21.90 -1.31 -3.63
CA ILE A 305 20.59 -0.71 -3.31
C ILE A 305 20.74 0.77 -2.98
N VAL A 306 21.77 1.16 -2.21
CA VAL A 306 22.03 2.57 -1.92
C VAL A 306 22.25 3.35 -3.22
N GLN A 307 23.10 2.85 -4.12
CA GLN A 307 23.39 3.49 -5.41
C GLN A 307 22.15 3.51 -6.32
N LEU A 308 21.38 2.43 -6.33
CA LEU A 308 20.11 2.36 -7.02
C LEU A 308 19.16 3.46 -6.52
N VAL A 309 18.98 3.61 -5.21
CA VAL A 309 18.10 4.61 -4.61
C VAL A 309 18.60 6.02 -4.94
N LYS A 310 19.87 6.34 -4.69
CA LYS A 310 20.48 7.65 -4.97
C LYS A 310 20.29 8.07 -6.44
N SER A 311 20.34 7.11 -7.36
CA SER A 311 20.23 7.35 -8.80
C SER A 311 18.81 7.15 -9.38
N SER A 312 17.81 6.81 -8.57
CA SER A 312 16.45 6.52 -9.05
C SER A 312 15.65 7.76 -9.44
N ARG A 313 16.05 8.94 -8.95
CA ARG A 313 15.37 10.21 -9.23
C ARG A 313 16.40 11.26 -9.66
N ASN A 314 16.32 11.67 -10.94
CA ASN A 314 17.29 12.60 -11.53
C ASN A 314 17.11 14.05 -11.05
N VAL A 315 15.87 14.49 -10.86
CA VAL A 315 15.53 15.84 -10.40
C VAL A 315 15.19 15.78 -8.91
N ALA A 316 15.91 16.54 -8.09
CA ALA A 316 15.87 16.48 -6.63
C ALA A 316 16.12 15.05 -6.13
N PRO A 317 17.34 14.50 -6.18
CA PRO A 317 17.63 13.13 -5.74
C PRO A 317 17.11 12.80 -4.35
N PHE A 318 16.89 11.51 -4.07
CA PHE A 318 16.48 11.08 -2.73
C PHE A 318 17.61 11.32 -1.73
N ASN A 319 17.27 11.85 -0.55
CA ASN A 319 18.22 11.88 0.57
C ASN A 319 18.28 10.47 1.14
N VAL A 320 19.49 9.95 1.36
CA VAL A 320 19.67 8.65 1.99
C VAL A 320 20.18 8.86 3.41
N VAL A 321 19.65 8.08 4.33
CA VAL A 321 20.09 8.01 5.73
C VAL A 321 20.22 6.53 6.08
N TYR A 322 21.33 6.13 6.69
CA TYR A 322 21.48 4.75 7.18
C TYR A 322 20.83 4.60 8.55
N VAL A 323 20.40 3.37 8.90
CA VAL A 323 19.90 3.06 10.25
C VAL A 323 20.86 2.12 10.96
N ASN A 324 21.33 2.53 12.13
CA ASN A 324 22.35 1.93 13.00
C ASN A 324 23.75 1.77 12.40
N GLN A 325 23.89 1.26 11.18
CA GLN A 325 25.17 0.93 10.58
C GLN A 325 25.22 1.38 9.11
N PRO A 326 26.40 1.79 8.60
CA PRO A 326 26.59 2.10 7.19
C PRO A 326 26.23 0.92 6.30
N LEU A 327 25.61 1.22 5.15
CA LEU A 327 25.20 0.20 4.18
C LEU A 327 26.18 0.09 2.99
N THR A 328 27.47 0.31 3.27
CA THR A 328 28.61 0.28 2.33
C THR A 328 29.22 -1.13 2.22
N ASN A 329 30.15 -1.33 1.28
CA ASN A 329 30.79 -2.63 1.04
C ASN A 329 31.60 -3.12 2.25
N ASP A 330 32.29 -2.20 2.89
CA ASP A 330 33.21 -2.38 4.01
C ASP A 330 32.60 -1.97 5.35
N LEU A 331 31.31 -1.57 5.37
CA LEU A 331 30.61 -1.02 6.52
C LEU A 331 31.23 0.26 7.11
N CYS A 332 32.17 0.89 6.40
CA CYS A 332 32.75 2.15 6.82
C CYS A 332 31.79 3.32 6.54
N ASP A 333 31.94 4.37 7.34
CA ASP A 333 31.22 5.63 7.15
C ASP A 333 31.65 6.30 5.84
N ASP A 334 30.67 6.61 4.97
CA ASP A 334 30.84 7.33 3.70
C ASP A 334 30.37 8.79 3.78
N GLY A 335 30.10 9.29 4.99
CA GLY A 335 29.54 10.61 5.25
C GLY A 335 28.02 10.69 5.08
N THR A 336 27.34 9.59 4.73
CA THR A 336 25.88 9.53 4.74
C THR A 336 25.39 9.56 6.19
N PRO A 337 24.41 10.42 6.54
CA PRO A 337 23.92 10.49 7.92
C PRO A 337 23.38 9.15 8.42
N ILE A 338 23.55 8.90 9.72
CA ILE A 338 23.13 7.67 10.39
C ILE A 338 22.16 8.02 11.51
N VAL A 339 20.99 7.37 11.53
CA VAL A 339 20.08 7.41 12.67
C VAL A 339 20.30 6.17 13.54
N ILE A 340 20.44 6.39 14.84
CA ILE A 340 20.56 5.33 15.84
C ILE A 340 19.19 5.02 16.44
N VAL A 341 18.81 3.75 16.41
CA VAL A 341 17.52 3.29 16.94
C VAL A 341 17.58 3.20 18.45
N LYS A 342 16.60 3.82 19.11
CA LYS A 342 16.44 3.78 20.57
C LYS A 342 15.25 2.93 20.99
N ASP A 343 15.32 2.35 22.20
CA ASP A 343 14.27 1.48 22.72
C ASP A 343 13.16 2.27 23.42
N TYR A 344 12.31 2.93 22.62
CA TYR A 344 11.15 3.67 23.12
C TYR A 344 10.09 2.76 23.74
N LYS A 345 9.93 1.55 23.22
CA LYS A 345 8.97 0.58 23.76
C LYS A 345 9.26 0.25 25.21
N LEU A 346 10.53 0.07 25.56
CA LEU A 346 10.94 -0.20 26.93
C LEU A 346 10.58 0.97 27.86
N VAL A 347 10.98 2.20 27.50
CA VAL A 347 10.76 3.36 28.38
C VAL A 347 9.31 3.82 28.45
N PHE A 348 8.51 3.55 27.43
CA PHE A 348 7.08 3.88 27.45
C PHE A 348 6.21 2.78 28.06
N ALA A 349 6.73 1.57 28.29
CA ALA A 349 5.93 0.44 28.77
C ALA A 349 5.11 0.79 30.02
N ASP A 350 5.74 1.52 30.95
CA ASP A 350 5.16 1.90 32.25
C ASP A 350 4.20 3.10 32.16
N LEU A 351 4.12 3.77 31.01
CA LEU A 351 3.24 4.92 30.81
C LEU A 351 1.81 4.52 30.45
N PHE A 352 1.54 3.25 30.15
CA PHE A 352 0.27 2.82 29.58
C PHE A 352 -0.67 2.22 30.63
N ARG A 353 -1.97 2.45 30.45
CA ARG A 353 -2.99 1.67 31.18
C ARG A 353 -2.92 0.20 30.78
N THR A 354 -3.24 -0.68 31.73
CA THR A 354 -3.38 -2.12 31.50
C THR A 354 -4.50 -2.43 30.50
N SER A 355 -5.52 -1.56 30.41
CA SER A 355 -6.59 -1.60 29.41
C SER A 355 -6.92 -0.19 28.91
N VAL A 356 -7.23 -0.07 27.61
CA VAL A 356 -7.75 1.18 27.06
C VAL A 356 -9.22 1.26 27.44
N ALA A 357 -9.59 2.22 28.29
CA ALA A 357 -10.97 2.44 28.69
C ALA A 357 -11.83 2.74 27.43
N GLY A 358 -12.96 2.04 27.28
CA GLY A 358 -13.91 2.29 26.20
C GLY A 358 -13.80 1.43 24.94
N GLY A 359 -13.01 0.35 24.94
CA GLY A 359 -13.08 -0.70 23.91
C GLY A 359 -12.76 -0.25 22.48
N LEU A 360 -11.91 0.77 22.32
CA LEU A 360 -11.61 1.33 21.00
C LEU A 360 -10.83 0.34 20.12
N ASP A 361 -11.40 -0.01 18.97
CA ASP A 361 -10.66 -0.68 17.90
C ASP A 361 -9.72 0.33 17.21
N LEU A 362 -8.42 0.22 17.46
CA LEU A 362 -7.41 1.05 16.80
C LEU A 362 -7.53 1.00 15.27
N ASN A 363 -8.01 -0.10 14.66
CA ASN A 363 -8.14 -0.18 13.20
C ASN A 363 -9.21 0.76 12.64
N SER A 364 -10.21 1.14 13.45
CA SER A 364 -11.29 2.05 13.08
C SER A 364 -10.88 3.53 13.03
N ILE A 365 -9.76 3.90 13.68
CA ILE A 365 -9.25 5.28 13.67
C ILE A 365 -8.89 5.69 12.23
N ARG A 366 -9.29 6.90 11.84
CA ARG A 366 -8.95 7.48 10.53
C ARG A 366 -8.10 8.73 10.64
N GLU A 367 -8.28 9.46 11.74
CA GLU A 367 -7.47 10.63 12.04
C GLU A 367 -7.22 10.71 13.55
N MET A 368 -6.03 11.15 13.92
CA MET A 368 -5.71 11.55 15.29
C MET A 368 -5.19 12.97 15.32
N ARG A 369 -5.61 13.71 16.33
CA ARG A 369 -5.24 15.09 16.61
C ARG A 369 -4.55 15.14 17.95
N PHE A 370 -3.35 15.69 17.96
CA PHE A 370 -2.53 15.88 19.14
C PHE A 370 -2.36 17.38 19.37
N LEU A 371 -2.62 17.81 20.60
CA LEU A 371 -2.53 19.20 21.05
C LEU A 371 -1.69 19.24 22.33
N ALA A 372 -1.00 20.36 22.56
CA ALA A 372 -0.14 20.51 23.72
C ALA A 372 -1.01 20.50 24.99
N ASN A 373 -0.57 19.77 26.02
CA ASN A 373 -1.27 19.66 27.30
C ASN A 373 -2.72 19.11 27.20
N CYS A 374 -3.11 18.48 26.09
CA CYS A 374 -4.40 17.81 25.94
C CYS A 374 -4.19 16.32 25.64
N PRO A 375 -5.10 15.44 26.09
CA PRO A 375 -5.09 14.06 25.65
C PRO A 375 -5.32 13.97 24.13
N PRO A 376 -4.82 12.93 23.45
CA PRO A 376 -5.06 12.73 22.03
C PRO A 376 -6.55 12.64 21.70
N ILE A 377 -6.98 13.36 20.66
CA ILE A 377 -8.35 13.31 20.15
C ILE A 377 -8.35 12.44 18.89
N ALA A 378 -9.05 11.31 18.93
CA ALA A 378 -9.19 10.41 17.79
C ALA A 378 -10.55 10.61 17.10
N ASN A 379 -10.50 10.75 15.79
CA ASN A 379 -11.66 10.57 14.93
C ASN A 379 -11.62 9.13 14.39
N PHE A 380 -12.65 8.36 14.71
CA PHE A 380 -12.80 6.99 14.20
C PHE A 380 -14.04 6.91 13.33
N SER A 381 -14.01 5.98 12.38
CA SER A 381 -15.20 5.57 11.63
C SER A 381 -15.65 4.24 12.21
N ASP A 382 -16.64 4.23 13.11
CA ASP A 382 -17.49 3.05 13.19
C ASP A 382 -18.62 3.22 12.18
N ARG A 383 -19.06 2.13 11.58
CA ARG A 383 -19.93 2.02 10.39
C ARG A 383 -20.94 3.17 10.20
N PHE A 384 -20.48 4.34 9.75
CA PHE A 384 -21.21 5.57 9.38
C PHE A 384 -21.21 6.77 10.35
N ASP A 385 -20.64 6.71 11.54
CA ASP A 385 -20.59 7.87 12.44
C ASP A 385 -19.19 8.51 12.52
N LEU A 386 -19.15 9.84 12.34
CA LEU A 386 -17.98 10.69 12.58
C LEU A 386 -18.00 11.15 14.04
N VAL A 387 -17.70 10.24 14.98
CA VAL A 387 -17.60 10.61 16.39
C VAL A 387 -16.15 10.97 16.70
N SER A 388 -15.92 12.20 17.13
CA SER A 388 -14.68 12.58 17.81
C SER A 388 -14.72 12.01 19.23
N ARG A 389 -13.76 11.15 19.58
CA ARG A 389 -13.55 10.69 20.96
C ARG A 389 -12.20 11.16 21.45
N GLU A 390 -12.18 11.55 22.72
CA GLU A 390 -10.93 11.76 23.44
C GLU A 390 -10.42 10.40 23.92
N ILE A 391 -9.18 10.09 23.58
CA ILE A 391 -8.59 8.79 23.87
C ILE A 391 -7.23 9.02 24.47
N THR A 392 -7.10 8.62 25.73
CA THR A 392 -5.80 8.45 26.35
C THR A 392 -5.52 6.97 26.54
N PHE A 393 -4.37 6.54 26.05
CA PHE A 393 -3.78 5.23 26.35
C PHE A 393 -2.81 5.32 27.54
N LEU A 394 -2.57 6.53 28.04
CA LEU A 394 -1.67 6.79 29.16
C LEU A 394 -2.36 6.49 30.49
N ALA A 395 -1.58 6.03 31.47
CA ALA A 395 -2.02 5.84 32.84
C ALA A 395 -2.53 7.15 33.46
N ASP A 396 -3.32 7.03 34.52
CA ASP A 396 -3.83 8.20 35.23
C ASP A 396 -2.67 9.03 35.79
N ASN A 397 -2.82 10.35 35.74
CA ASN A 397 -1.82 11.34 36.17
C ASN A 397 -0.53 11.40 35.34
N ILE A 398 -0.44 10.74 34.18
CA ILE A 398 0.67 10.94 33.25
C ILE A 398 0.49 12.26 32.50
N ASP A 399 1.43 13.19 32.72
CA ASP A 399 1.46 14.47 32.02
C ASP A 399 2.54 14.53 30.92
N GLY A 400 2.58 15.65 30.19
CA GLY A 400 3.55 15.87 29.11
C GLY A 400 5.01 15.91 29.55
N ARG A 401 5.27 16.30 30.80
CA ARG A 401 6.63 16.36 31.37
C ARG A 401 7.14 14.95 31.61
N GLN A 402 6.33 14.07 32.19
CA GLN A 402 6.71 12.67 32.38
C GLN A 402 6.98 11.95 31.06
N ILE A 403 6.16 12.19 30.02
CA ILE A 403 6.43 11.65 28.68
C ILE A 403 7.81 12.08 28.18
N THR A 404 8.13 13.38 28.33
CA THR A 404 9.43 13.95 27.93
C THR A 404 10.59 13.32 28.70
N GLU A 405 10.47 13.22 30.03
CA GLU A 405 11.47 12.57 30.88
C GLU A 405 11.70 11.11 30.48
N HIS A 406 10.64 10.35 30.19
CA HIS A 406 10.77 8.96 29.73
C HIS A 406 11.44 8.85 28.37
N LEU A 407 11.09 9.71 27.40
CA LEU A 407 11.68 9.69 26.07
C LEU A 407 13.19 9.94 26.13
N THR A 408 13.63 10.91 26.94
CA THR A 408 15.06 11.21 27.10
C THR A 408 15.88 10.06 27.71
N ARG A 409 15.24 9.14 28.43
CA ARG A 409 15.87 7.93 28.99
C ARG A 409 16.01 6.79 27.99
N ALA A 410 15.43 6.90 26.79
CA ALA A 410 15.51 5.86 25.77
C ALA A 410 16.99 5.62 25.39
N LYS A 411 17.47 4.40 25.61
CA LYS A 411 18.84 3.98 25.28
C LYS A 411 18.90 3.41 23.86
N ILE A 412 20.11 3.30 23.33
CA ILE A 412 20.38 2.57 22.08
C ILE A 412 19.77 1.16 22.20
N MET A 413 19.03 0.76 21.18
CA MET A 413 18.30 -0.52 21.18
C MET A 413 19.18 -1.69 20.74
N TYR A 414 20.14 -1.42 19.85
CA TYR A 414 20.99 -2.42 19.22
C TYR A 414 22.44 -2.00 19.39
N ASP A 415 23.13 -2.64 20.33
CA ASP A 415 24.57 -2.44 20.54
C ASP A 415 25.41 -3.21 19.50
N ASP A 416 24.79 -4.16 18.79
CA ASP A 416 25.44 -5.12 17.89
C ASP A 416 24.51 -5.55 16.74
N PHE A 417 25.06 -6.29 15.77
CA PHE A 417 24.28 -6.86 14.67
C PHE A 417 23.23 -7.88 15.16
N LEU A 418 22.05 -7.82 14.56
CA LEU A 418 20.97 -8.75 14.82
C LEU A 418 21.21 -10.10 14.14
N PRO A 419 20.92 -11.21 14.83
CA PRO A 419 21.17 -12.53 14.28
C PRO A 419 20.24 -12.83 13.11
N VAL A 420 20.83 -13.34 12.03
CA VAL A 420 20.09 -13.80 10.85
C VAL A 420 19.65 -15.25 11.04
N ASN A 421 18.46 -15.58 10.55
CA ASN A 421 17.93 -16.95 10.62
C ASN A 421 18.88 -17.93 9.91
N LEU A 422 19.22 -19.04 10.57
CA LEU A 422 20.12 -20.08 10.04
C LEU A 422 19.73 -20.54 8.62
N ALA A 423 18.44 -20.78 8.37
CA ALA A 423 17.97 -21.22 7.07
C ALA A 423 18.18 -20.15 5.97
N LYS A 424 18.27 -18.87 6.36
CA LYS A 424 18.62 -17.77 5.46
C LYS A 424 20.13 -17.71 5.26
N VAL A 425 20.94 -17.87 6.32
CA VAL A 425 22.41 -17.96 6.22
C VAL A 425 22.86 -19.09 5.28
N ILE A 426 22.29 -20.30 5.44
CA ILE A 426 22.58 -21.44 4.56
C ILE A 426 22.27 -21.09 3.10
N ASN A 427 21.12 -20.48 2.85
CA ASN A 427 20.71 -20.09 1.51
C ASN A 427 21.61 -18.99 0.91
N LEU A 428 22.07 -18.03 1.72
CA LEU A 428 23.01 -17.01 1.30
C LEU A 428 24.36 -17.64 0.92
N LYS A 429 24.90 -18.57 1.71
CA LYS A 429 26.13 -19.32 1.40
C LYS A 429 26.04 -20.07 0.06
N VAL A 430 24.85 -20.55 -0.33
CA VAL A 430 24.60 -21.17 -1.64
C VAL A 430 24.63 -20.15 -2.79
N LEU A 431 24.23 -18.89 -2.53
CA LEU A 431 24.20 -17.84 -3.54
C LEU A 431 25.57 -17.17 -3.75
N LEU A 432 26.41 -17.07 -2.71
CA LEU A 432 27.70 -16.37 -2.77
C LEU A 432 28.60 -16.74 -3.96
N PRO A 433 28.75 -18.02 -4.37
CA PRO A 433 29.60 -18.36 -5.52
C PRO A 433 29.13 -17.77 -6.86
N HIS A 434 27.91 -17.26 -6.92
CA HIS A 434 27.30 -16.63 -8.08
C HIS A 434 27.35 -15.10 -8.04
N ILE A 435 28.09 -14.53 -7.10
CA ILE A 435 28.19 -13.09 -6.85
C ILE A 435 29.62 -12.65 -7.12
N ALA A 436 29.78 -11.61 -7.94
CA ALA A 436 31.09 -10.96 -8.09
C ALA A 436 31.28 -9.96 -6.95
N MET A 437 32.27 -10.19 -6.08
CA MET A 437 32.61 -9.29 -4.96
C MET A 437 34.10 -8.95 -5.01
N GLY A 438 34.43 -7.70 -4.73
CA GLY A 438 35.81 -7.24 -4.53
C GLY A 438 36.36 -7.69 -3.16
N PRO A 439 37.69 -7.70 -2.98
CA PRO A 439 38.34 -8.10 -1.72
C PRO A 439 37.98 -7.21 -0.52
N GLU A 440 37.47 -6.01 -0.75
CA GLU A 440 37.04 -5.03 0.26
C GLU A 440 35.65 -5.28 0.84
N VAL A 441 34.90 -6.23 0.28
CA VAL A 441 33.50 -6.50 0.69
C VAL A 441 33.48 -7.40 1.93
N ILE A 442 33.11 -6.85 3.09
CA ILE A 442 33.02 -7.61 4.36
C ILE A 442 31.58 -7.86 4.82
N PHE A 443 30.59 -7.29 4.13
CA PHE A 443 29.19 -7.31 4.57
C PHE A 443 28.67 -8.72 4.89
N PHE A 444 28.88 -9.68 3.99
CA PHE A 444 28.40 -11.05 4.19
C PHE A 444 29.17 -11.80 5.28
N ASP A 445 30.45 -11.50 5.47
CA ASP A 445 31.24 -12.09 6.56
C ASP A 445 30.66 -11.70 7.92
N VAL A 446 30.27 -10.43 8.08
CA VAL A 446 29.56 -9.95 9.28
C VAL A 446 28.22 -10.65 9.44
N VAL A 447 27.43 -10.81 8.37
CA VAL A 447 26.17 -11.56 8.42
C VAL A 447 26.37 -12.99 8.90
N PHE A 448 27.45 -13.66 8.50
CA PHE A 448 27.73 -15.04 8.89
C PHE A 448 28.34 -15.17 10.28
N ALA A 449 29.08 -14.17 10.75
CA ALA A 449 29.60 -14.15 12.12
C ALA A 449 28.46 -14.16 13.17
N TYR A 450 27.34 -13.51 12.85
CA TYR A 450 26.15 -13.42 13.71
C TYR A 450 25.08 -14.50 13.41
N GLU A 451 25.52 -15.71 13.05
CA GLU A 451 24.65 -16.88 12.90
C GLU A 451 24.01 -17.27 14.25
N LYS A 452 22.70 -17.54 14.25
CA LYS A 452 21.84 -17.69 15.46
C LYS A 452 22.33 -18.73 16.49
N ASP A 453 23.14 -19.71 16.09
CA ASP A 453 23.68 -20.73 17.00
C ASP A 453 24.93 -20.26 17.80
N ASN A 454 25.65 -19.24 17.33
CA ASN A 454 26.70 -18.58 18.13
C ASN A 454 26.13 -17.53 19.10
N TYR A 455 25.01 -16.89 18.75
CA TYR A 455 24.35 -15.91 19.63
C TYR A 455 23.82 -16.52 20.93
N ARG A 456 23.35 -17.79 20.91
CA ARG A 456 22.93 -18.50 22.13
C ARG A 456 24.08 -18.80 23.09
N ARG A 457 25.29 -19.05 22.59
CA ARG A 457 26.50 -19.21 23.41
C ARG A 457 26.99 -17.89 24.00
N TYR A 458 26.78 -16.78 23.28
CA TYR A 458 27.14 -15.43 23.76
C TYR A 458 26.18 -14.88 24.81
N VAL A 459 24.87 -15.06 24.65
CA VAL A 459 23.86 -14.48 25.57
C VAL A 459 23.61 -15.30 26.83
N LYS A 460 23.95 -16.60 26.84
CA LYS A 460 23.80 -17.44 28.04
C LYS A 460 25.09 -17.75 28.79
N GLY A 461 26.24 -17.28 28.29
CA GLY A 461 27.55 -17.72 28.79
C GLY A 461 27.81 -19.21 28.51
N PRO A 462 29.06 -19.68 28.67
CA PRO A 462 29.41 -21.10 28.56
C PRO A 462 28.66 -21.99 29.55
#